data_AF-A0A382IYL9-F1
#
_entry.id   AF-A0A382IYL9-F1
#
_cell.length_a   1.000
_cell.length_b   1.000
_cell.length_c   1.000
_cell.angle_alpha   90.00
_cell.angle_beta   90.00
_cell.angle_gamma   90.00
#
_symmetry.space_group_name_H-M   'P 1'
#
loop_
_entity.id
_entity.type
_entity.pdbx_description
1 polymer ?
#
loop_
_entity_poly.entity_id
_entity_poly.type
_entity_poly.pdbx_seq_one_letter_code
_entity_poly.pdbx_strand_id
1 'polypeptide(L)'
;MINTKILRPINWKNLIRIGKDNDGGYVIPYEIIYKTDVLLSYGINKDWSFEKYFYNNNSNVNIHCYDHTLNFFSLILYTIKSILLVPIYCITFDRKRLKRCIYGIFIIPDYFIFFGKKAKHFKYRIW
;
A
#
# COMPACT_ATOMS: atom_id res chain seq x y z
N MET A 1 -10.70 29.02 -6.18
CA MET A 1 -9.58 28.75 -5.25
C MET A 1 -10.19 28.38 -3.90
N ILE A 2 -9.83 27.24 -3.31
CA ILE A 2 -10.40 26.82 -2.01
C ILE A 2 -9.89 27.79 -0.93
N ASN A 3 -10.79 28.35 -0.11
CA ASN A 3 -10.39 29.18 1.03
C ASN A 3 -9.81 28.29 2.12
N THR A 4 -8.48 28.14 2.14
CA THR A 4 -7.80 27.22 3.05
C THR A 4 -7.91 27.63 4.53
N LYS A 5 -8.20 28.92 4.81
CA LYS A 5 -8.31 29.45 6.18
C LYS A 5 -9.52 28.91 6.96
N ILE A 6 -10.53 28.40 6.25
CA ILE A 6 -11.74 27.81 6.88
C ILE A 6 -11.64 26.29 7.08
N LEU A 7 -10.58 25.65 6.57
CA LEU A 7 -10.36 24.22 6.74
C LEU A 7 -9.93 23.96 8.18
N ARG A 8 -10.77 23.23 8.92
CA ARG A 8 -10.50 22.79 10.29
C ARG A 8 -10.72 21.29 10.40
N PRO A 9 -9.91 20.57 11.22
CA PRO A 9 -10.15 19.16 11.49
C PRO A 9 -11.55 18.95 12.04
N ILE A 10 -12.23 17.92 11.55
CA ILE A 10 -13.52 17.48 12.07
C ILE A 10 -13.25 16.31 13.01
N ASN A 11 -13.76 16.37 14.23
CA ASN A 11 -13.68 15.23 15.12
C ASN A 11 -14.56 14.10 14.58
N TRP A 12 -13.99 12.90 14.42
CA TRP A 12 -14.70 11.74 13.90
C TRP A 12 -14.60 10.58 14.89
N LYS A 13 -15.71 9.86 15.10
CA LYS A 13 -15.74 8.66 15.95
C LYS A 13 -15.35 7.43 15.12
N ASN A 14 -14.74 6.42 15.73
CA ASN A 14 -14.38 5.16 15.05
C ASN A 14 -13.32 5.34 13.95
N LEU A 15 -12.25 6.05 14.28
CA LEU A 15 -11.05 6.10 13.46
C LEU A 15 -10.30 4.77 13.55
N ILE A 16 -9.82 4.28 12.42
CA ILE A 16 -8.96 3.11 12.35
C ILE A 16 -7.66 3.44 11.62
N ARG A 17 -6.58 2.75 12.00
CA ARG A 17 -5.30 2.82 11.31
C ARG A 17 -5.22 1.74 10.25
N ILE A 18 -4.90 2.12 9.02
CA ILE A 18 -4.75 1.24 7.87
C ILE A 18 -3.36 1.40 7.28
N GLY A 19 -2.86 0.34 6.66
CA GLY A 19 -1.54 0.27 6.04
C GLY A 19 -0.51 -0.39 6.95
N LYS A 20 0.67 -0.63 6.39
CA LYS A 20 1.73 -1.38 7.03
C LYS A 20 2.21 -0.76 8.34
N ASP A 21 2.63 -1.60 9.29
CA ASP A 21 3.27 -1.15 10.51
C ASP A 21 4.56 -0.38 10.20
N ASN A 22 4.74 0.77 10.84
CA ASN A 22 5.90 1.67 10.64
C ASN A 22 6.00 2.34 9.27
N ASP A 23 4.98 2.20 8.42
CA ASP A 23 4.68 3.25 7.45
C ASP A 23 3.84 4.30 8.18
N GLY A 24 3.91 5.58 7.81
CA GLY A 24 3.27 6.69 8.53
C GLY A 24 1.79 6.42 8.88
N GLY A 25 1.15 5.54 8.10
CA GLY A 25 -0.13 4.93 8.40
C GLY A 25 -1.25 5.91 8.15
N TYR A 26 -2.37 5.40 7.65
CA TYR A 26 -3.53 6.24 7.36
C TYR A 26 -4.55 6.06 8.47
N VAL A 27 -4.86 7.13 9.19
CA VAL A 27 -5.95 7.16 10.16
C VAL A 27 -7.18 7.70 9.44
N ILE A 28 -8.17 6.83 9.21
CA ILE A 28 -9.40 7.20 8.52
C ILE A 28 -10.64 6.76 9.31
N PRO A 29 -11.78 7.43 9.11
CA PRO A 29 -13.08 6.90 9.50
C PRO A 29 -13.32 5.51 8.91
N TYR A 30 -13.64 4.54 9.78
CA TYR A 30 -13.95 3.17 9.34
C TYR A 30 -15.06 3.14 8.28
N GLU A 31 -16.06 4.02 8.43
CA GLU A 31 -17.23 4.04 7.57
C GLU A 31 -16.98 4.45 6.12
N ILE A 32 -15.87 5.14 5.85
CA ILE A 32 -15.54 5.56 4.49
C ILE A 32 -15.23 4.34 3.61
N ILE A 33 -14.70 3.26 4.19
CA ILE A 33 -14.30 2.08 3.42
C ILE A 33 -15.47 1.48 2.64
N TYR A 34 -16.63 1.30 3.28
CA TYR A 34 -17.81 0.74 2.63
C TYR A 34 -18.64 1.77 1.86
N LYS A 35 -18.43 3.08 2.11
CA LYS A 35 -19.07 4.17 1.35
C LYS A 35 -18.31 4.56 0.08
N THR A 36 -17.10 4.05 -0.12
CA THR A 36 -16.24 4.41 -1.24
C THR A 36 -16.52 3.51 -2.44
N ASP A 37 -16.96 4.11 -3.54
CA ASP A 37 -17.12 3.40 -4.82
C ASP A 37 -15.80 3.27 -5.57
N VAL A 38 -14.94 4.29 -5.48
CA VAL A 38 -13.66 4.38 -6.18
C VAL A 38 -12.56 4.87 -5.25
N LEU A 39 -11.47 4.10 -5.17
CA LEU A 39 -10.24 4.50 -4.49
C LEU A 39 -9.17 4.89 -5.52
N LEU A 40 -8.70 6.13 -5.44
CA LEU A 40 -7.58 6.64 -6.22
C LEU A 40 -6.33 6.70 -5.35
N SER A 41 -5.32 5.89 -5.68
CA SER A 41 -4.04 5.85 -4.97
C SER A 41 -2.93 6.39 -5.85
N TYR A 42 -2.05 7.20 -5.27
CA TYR A 42 -0.94 7.82 -5.97
C TYR A 42 0.37 7.46 -5.26
N GLY A 43 1.35 6.91 -6.00
CA GLY A 43 2.67 6.60 -5.44
C GLY A 43 2.68 5.42 -4.45
N ILE A 44 2.07 4.30 -4.84
CA ILE A 44 1.97 3.08 -4.01
C ILE A 44 3.31 2.35 -3.77
N ASN A 45 4.31 2.60 -4.61
CA ASN A 45 5.63 1.97 -4.57
C ASN A 45 5.52 0.44 -4.41
N LYS A 46 6.23 -0.15 -3.44
CA LYS A 46 6.28 -1.60 -3.19
C LYS A 46 5.38 -2.00 -2.01
N ASP A 47 4.33 -1.23 -1.78
CA ASP A 47 3.39 -1.43 -0.68
C ASP A 47 1.97 -1.02 -1.08
N TRP A 48 1.13 -2.02 -1.37
CA TRP A 48 -0.30 -1.82 -1.61
C TRP A 48 -1.15 -2.41 -0.47
N SER A 49 -0.63 -2.38 0.76
CA SER A 49 -1.34 -2.90 1.95
C SER A 49 -2.59 -2.08 2.29
N PHE A 50 -2.56 -0.78 2.04
CA PHE A 50 -3.71 0.10 2.25
C PHE A 50 -4.87 -0.25 1.32
N GLU A 51 -4.57 -0.39 0.02
CA GLU A 51 -5.54 -0.71 -1.02
C GLU A 51 -6.11 -2.11 -0.83
N LYS A 52 -5.27 -3.06 -0.41
CA LYS A 52 -5.73 -4.41 -0.02
C LYS A 52 -6.71 -4.38 1.12
N TYR A 53 -6.48 -3.54 2.13
CA TYR A 53 -7.42 -3.42 3.24
C TYR A 53 -8.77 -2.88 2.76
N PHE A 54 -8.78 -1.87 1.89
CA PHE A 54 -10.01 -1.38 1.26
C PHE A 54 -10.72 -2.48 0.48
N TYR A 55 -9.99 -3.19 -0.38
CA TYR A 55 -10.55 -4.26 -1.20
C TYR A 55 -11.15 -5.40 -0.36
N ASN A 56 -10.49 -5.79 0.72
CA ASN A 56 -10.94 -6.88 1.59
C ASN A 56 -12.20 -6.52 2.39
N ASN A 57 -12.40 -5.24 2.72
CA ASN A 57 -13.54 -4.77 3.51
C ASN A 57 -14.67 -4.18 2.65
N ASN A 58 -14.39 -3.89 1.37
CA ASN A 58 -15.36 -3.46 0.37
C ASN A 58 -14.98 -4.07 -0.98
N SER A 59 -15.52 -5.25 -1.28
CA SER A 59 -15.21 -5.99 -2.52
C SER A 59 -15.77 -5.34 -3.79
N ASN A 60 -16.64 -4.34 -3.65
CA ASN A 60 -17.24 -3.59 -4.76
C ASN A 60 -16.43 -2.36 -5.17
N VAL A 61 -15.48 -1.92 -4.35
CA VAL A 61 -14.63 -0.76 -4.66
C VAL A 61 -13.80 -0.99 -5.92
N ASN A 62 -13.77 0.02 -6.79
CA ASN A 62 -12.85 0.09 -7.91
C ASN A 62 -11.57 0.80 -7.45
N ILE A 63 -10.42 0.15 -7.61
CA ILE A 63 -9.14 0.70 -7.14
C ILE A 63 -8.25 1.04 -8.31
N HIS A 64 -7.86 2.30 -8.43
CA HIS A 64 -6.91 2.77 -9.43
C HIS A 64 -5.65 3.28 -8.73
N CYS A 65 -4.53 2.62 -8.98
CA CYS A 65 -3.23 3.02 -8.46
C CYS A 65 -2.38 3.63 -9.57
N TYR A 66 -1.87 4.84 -9.35
CA TYR A 66 -1.03 5.56 -10.29
C TYR A 66 0.37 5.70 -9.75
N ASP A 67 1.32 4.99 -10.35
CA ASP A 67 2.71 5.03 -9.96
C ASP A 67 3.65 4.65 -11.11
N HIS A 68 4.30 5.65 -11.70
CA HIS A 68 5.33 5.44 -12.73
C HIS A 68 6.64 4.82 -12.19
N THR A 69 6.90 4.89 -10.89
CA THR A 69 8.13 4.35 -10.27
C THR A 69 8.03 2.85 -10.03
N LEU A 70 6.82 2.34 -9.85
CA LEU A 70 6.56 0.92 -9.69
C LEU A 70 6.63 0.24 -11.07
N ASN A 71 7.68 -0.53 -11.28
CA ASN A 71 7.80 -1.35 -12.48
C ASN A 71 8.33 -2.75 -12.14
N PHE A 72 8.17 -3.68 -13.08
CA PHE A 72 8.54 -5.08 -12.88
C PHE A 72 10.03 -5.24 -12.51
N PHE A 73 10.91 -4.45 -13.14
CA PHE A 73 12.33 -4.43 -12.81
C PHE A 73 12.59 -3.99 -11.36
N SER A 74 11.89 -2.96 -10.88
CA SER A 74 11.99 -2.49 -9.49
C SER A 74 11.52 -3.54 -8.47
N LEU A 75 10.55 -4.39 -8.85
CA LEU A 75 10.08 -5.51 -8.04
C LEU A 75 11.11 -6.64 -8.00
N ILE A 76 11.73 -6.98 -9.14
CA ILE A 76 12.82 -7.95 -9.22
C ILE A 76 14.00 -7.52 -8.35
N LEU A 77 14.47 -6.28 -8.50
CA LEU A 77 15.58 -5.74 -7.71
C LEU A 77 15.28 -5.82 -6.20
N TYR A 78 14.06 -5.47 -5.81
CA TYR A 78 13.64 -5.55 -4.42
C TYR A 78 13.56 -7.00 -3.91
N THR A 79 13.12 -7.94 -4.75
CA THR A 79 13.06 -9.38 -4.45
C THR A 79 14.46 -9.94 -4.24
N ILE A 80 15.39 -9.69 -5.18
CA ILE A 80 16.79 -10.13 -5.08
C ILE A 80 17.44 -9.57 -3.82
N LYS A 81 17.30 -8.25 -3.57
CA LYS A 81 17.81 -7.63 -2.35
C LYS A 81 17.23 -8.28 -1.09
N SER A 82 15.95 -8.63 -1.10
CA SER A 82 15.30 -9.27 0.03
C SER A 82 15.87 -10.65 0.31
N ILE A 83 16.07 -11.48 -0.74
CA ILE A 83 16.70 -12.81 -0.64
C ILE A 83 18.10 -12.71 -0.05
N LEU A 84 18.94 -11.81 -0.59
CA LEU A 84 20.33 -11.63 -0.13
C LEU A 84 20.45 -11.19 1.33
N LEU A 85 19.46 -10.44 1.83
CA LEU A 85 19.47 -9.90 3.19
C LEU A 85 18.87 -10.84 4.24
N VAL A 86 18.11 -11.88 3.85
CA VAL A 86 17.57 -12.88 4.79
C VAL A 86 18.65 -13.47 5.71
N PRO A 87 19.78 -14.04 5.20
CA PRO A 87 20.78 -14.66 6.08
C PRO A 87 21.38 -13.65 7.07
N ILE A 88 21.61 -12.40 6.64
CA ILE A 88 22.12 -11.33 7.50
C ILE A 88 21.16 -11.04 8.66
N TYR A 89 19.84 -10.95 8.38
CA TYR A 89 18.85 -10.69 9.41
C TYR A 89 18.53 -11.91 10.28
N CYS A 90 18.77 -13.13 9.79
CA CYS A 90 18.77 -14.33 10.62
C CYS A 90 19.92 -14.32 11.63
N ILE A 91 21.15 -13.99 11.18
CA ILE A 91 22.35 -13.94 12.05
C ILE A 91 22.24 -12.82 13.09
N THR A 92 21.73 -11.66 12.70
CA THR A 92 21.55 -10.51 13.61
C THR A 92 20.30 -10.60 14.48
N PHE A 93 19.49 -11.65 14.34
CA PHE A 93 18.22 -11.85 15.04
C PHE A 93 17.22 -10.68 14.90
N ASP A 94 17.34 -9.85 13.86
CA ASP A 94 16.42 -8.73 13.61
C ASP A 94 15.13 -9.24 12.96
N ARG A 95 14.19 -9.68 13.82
CA ARG A 95 12.89 -10.21 13.40
C ARG A 95 12.09 -9.22 12.54
N LYS A 96 12.19 -7.91 12.79
CA LYS A 96 11.44 -6.89 12.05
C LYS A 96 11.93 -6.79 10.61
N ARG A 97 13.25 -6.71 10.42
CA ARG A 97 13.86 -6.65 9.09
C ARG A 97 13.74 -7.98 8.35
N LEU A 98 13.83 -9.10 9.07
CA LEU A 98 13.60 -10.43 8.50
C LEU A 98 12.18 -10.56 7.94
N LYS A 99 11.14 -10.17 8.70
CA LYS A 99 9.75 -10.17 8.22
C LYS A 99 9.57 -9.31 6.96
N ARG A 100 10.24 -8.15 6.89
CA ARG A 100 10.24 -7.29 5.70
C ARG A 100 10.89 -7.97 4.48
N CYS A 101 11.99 -8.69 4.67
CA CYS A 101 12.62 -9.45 3.58
C CYS A 101 11.73 -10.59 3.11
N ILE A 102 11.11 -11.34 4.03
CA ILE A 102 10.16 -12.40 3.67
C ILE A 102 9.02 -11.83 2.83
N TYR A 103 8.44 -10.69 3.24
CA TYR A 103 7.46 -10.00 2.41
C TYR A 103 8.00 -9.64 1.02
N GLY A 104 9.24 -9.13 0.95
CA GLY A 104 9.87 -8.78 -0.31
C GLY A 104 10.16 -9.95 -1.24
N ILE A 105 10.32 -11.17 -0.72
CA ILE A 105 10.44 -12.39 -1.53
C ILE A 105 9.13 -12.69 -2.25
N PHE A 106 7.99 -12.49 -1.58
CA PHE A 106 6.67 -12.80 -2.11
C PHE A 106 6.00 -11.61 -2.81
N ILE A 107 6.71 -10.50 -3.04
CA ILE A 107 6.09 -9.28 -3.56
C ILE A 107 5.62 -9.40 -5.02
N ILE A 108 6.34 -10.15 -5.85
CA ILE A 108 6.01 -10.35 -7.26
C ILE A 108 4.72 -11.14 -7.43
N PRO A 109 4.55 -12.34 -6.84
CA PRO A 109 3.28 -13.05 -6.94
C PRO A 109 2.15 -12.22 -6.32
N ASP A 110 2.41 -11.53 -5.22
CA ASP A 110 1.45 -10.65 -4.58
C ASP A 110 0.96 -9.51 -5.47
N TYR A 111 1.86 -8.94 -6.28
CA TYR A 111 1.54 -7.90 -7.26
C TYR A 111 0.54 -8.42 -8.29
N PHE A 112 0.81 -9.59 -8.89
CA PHE A 112 -0.07 -10.16 -9.91
C PHE A 112 -1.42 -10.60 -9.33
N ILE A 113 -1.45 -11.14 -8.11
CA ILE A 113 -2.69 -11.51 -7.42
C ILE A 113 -3.55 -10.27 -7.15
N PHE A 114 -2.95 -9.17 -6.71
CA PHE A 114 -3.69 -7.97 -6.34
C PHE A 114 -4.16 -7.18 -7.56
N PHE A 115 -3.25 -6.85 -8.49
CA PHE A 115 -3.56 -6.08 -9.69
C PHE A 115 -4.19 -6.90 -10.82
N GLY A 116 -4.29 -8.23 -10.65
CA GLY A 116 -5.10 -9.10 -11.51
C GLY A 116 -6.59 -9.13 -11.14
N LYS A 117 -6.99 -8.53 -10.01
CA LYS A 117 -8.39 -8.42 -9.56
C LYS A 117 -9.01 -7.10 -10.05
N LYS A 118 -9.84 -6.45 -9.21
CA LYS A 118 -10.47 -5.15 -9.50
C LYS A 118 -9.50 -3.97 -9.36
N ALA A 119 -8.29 -4.17 -8.84
CA ALA A 119 -7.29 -3.12 -8.74
C ALA A 119 -6.52 -2.97 -10.04
N LYS A 120 -6.40 -1.75 -10.55
CA LYS A 120 -5.66 -1.42 -11.77
C LYS A 120 -4.43 -0.60 -11.41
N HIS A 121 -3.29 -1.00 -11.94
CA HIS A 121 -2.05 -0.25 -11.82
C HIS A 121 -1.73 0.49 -13.13
N PHE A 122 -1.64 1.80 -13.04
CA PHE A 122 -1.29 2.71 -14.12
C PHE A 122 0.12 3.25 -13.90
N LYS A 123 1.00 3.05 -14.88
CA LYS A 123 2.39 3.55 -14.85
C LYS A 123 2.49 5.01 -15.31
N TYR A 124 1.50 5.83 -14.94
CA TYR A 124 1.47 7.25 -15.26
C TYR A 124 2.07 8.06 -14.13
N ARG A 125 2.80 9.12 -14.50
CA ARG A 125 3.20 10.17 -13.58
C ARG A 125 2.09 11.22 -13.57
N ILE A 126 1.55 11.52 -12.39
CA ILE A 126 0.45 12.48 -12.23
C ILE A 126 1.02 13.74 -11.59
N TRP A 127 1.94 14.41 -12.30
CA TRP A 127 2.41 15.78 -12.07
C TRP A 127 3.40 16.18 -13.16
#